data_AF-A0A2H0BH81-F1
#
_entry.id   AF-A0A2H0BH81-F1
#
_cell.length_a   1.000
_cell.length_b   1.000
_cell.length_c   1.000
_cell.angle_alpha   90.00
_cell.angle_beta   90.00
_cell.angle_gamma   90.00
#
_symmetry.space_group_name_H-M   'P 1'
#
loop_
_entity.id
_entity.type
_entity.pdbx_description
1 polymer ?
#
loop_
_entity_poly.entity_id
_entity_poly.type
_entity_poly.pdbx_seq_one_letter_code
_entity_poly.pdbx_strand_id
1 'polypeptide(L)'
;MDPNIPAVPTQPAQPAMPATPPSPKKDHGLILILSFFLIVATAIAALLYFQNQKLVKQLAAYQAQPTPTPLSTEIPSPTPDPTADWKTYSDPKGKYSFKYPSDWTKSNDVGLFN
;
A
#
# COMPACT_ATOMS: atom_id res chain seq x y z
N MET A 1 93.63 65.95 25.69
CA MET A 1 92.47 66.85 25.76
C MET A 1 91.26 66.02 25.41
N ASP A 2 90.56 65.51 26.42
CA ASP A 2 89.37 64.68 26.22
C ASP A 2 88.13 65.56 26.02
N PRO A 3 87.31 65.34 24.98
CA PRO A 3 86.09 66.09 24.77
C PRO A 3 85.01 65.64 25.76
N ASN A 4 84.57 66.56 26.62
CA ASN A 4 83.46 66.42 27.54
C ASN A 4 82.14 66.39 26.75
N ILE A 5 81.40 65.27 26.78
CA ILE A 5 80.07 65.16 26.15
C ILE A 5 79.02 65.57 27.19
N PRO A 6 78.17 66.58 26.94
CA PRO A 6 77.10 66.94 27.87
C PRO A 6 76.08 65.81 27.98
N ALA A 7 75.78 65.38 29.21
CA ALA A 7 74.76 64.37 29.49
C ALA A 7 73.37 64.89 29.11
N VAL A 8 72.66 64.13 28.26
CA VAL A 8 71.25 64.39 27.92
C VAL A 8 70.38 64.03 29.14
N PRO A 9 69.43 64.89 29.56
CA PRO A 9 68.52 64.56 30.65
C PRO A 9 67.65 63.36 30.27
N THR A 10 67.69 62.29 31.07
CA THR A 10 66.85 61.11 30.87
C THR A 10 65.40 61.46 31.22
N GLN A 11 64.51 61.49 30.22
CA GLN A 11 63.08 61.66 30.43
C GLN A 11 62.52 60.45 31.20
N PRO A 12 61.72 60.64 32.27
CA PRO A 12 61.05 59.53 32.94
C PRO A 12 60.21 58.72 31.95
N ALA A 13 60.39 57.40 31.92
CA ALA A 13 59.62 56.52 31.05
C ALA A 13 58.13 56.63 31.40
N GLN A 14 57.31 57.11 30.46
CA GLN A 14 55.86 57.09 30.59
C GLN A 14 55.42 55.62 30.66
N PRO A 15 54.60 55.21 31.65
CA PRO A 15 54.06 53.86 31.68
C PRO A 15 53.34 53.58 30.36
N ALA A 16 53.76 52.55 29.63
CA ALA A 16 53.04 52.09 28.46
C ALA A 16 51.63 51.71 28.89
N MET A 17 50.61 52.32 28.28
CA MET A 17 49.23 51.88 28.50
C MET A 17 49.12 50.39 28.12
N PRO A 18 48.38 49.58 28.89
CA PRO A 18 48.11 48.21 28.49
C PRO A 18 47.51 48.21 27.08
N ALA A 19 48.06 47.42 26.17
CA ALA A 19 47.43 47.16 24.88
C ALA A 19 45.99 46.66 25.14
N THR A 20 45.01 47.27 24.49
CA THR A 20 43.61 46.85 24.60
C THR A 20 43.48 45.37 24.20
N PRO A 21 42.73 44.54 24.95
CA PRO A 21 42.51 43.15 24.56
C PRO A 21 41.80 43.10 23.20
N PRO A 22 42.15 42.15 22.31
CA PRO A 22 41.48 42.01 21.03
C PRO A 22 39.99 41.74 21.26
N SER A 23 39.13 42.54 20.64
CA SER A 23 37.67 42.38 20.75
C SER A 23 37.26 41.00 20.20
N PRO A 24 36.39 40.25 20.90
CA PRO A 24 35.94 38.95 20.44
C PRO A 24 35.12 39.09 19.15
N LYS A 25 35.59 38.50 18.05
CA LYS A 25 34.83 38.41 16.80
C LYS A 25 33.75 37.36 16.96
N LYS A 26 32.48 37.76 16.84
CA LYS A 26 31.34 36.83 16.82
C LYS A 26 31.34 36.06 15.50
N ASP A 27 31.36 34.73 15.59
CA ASP A 27 31.36 33.85 14.42
C ASP A 27 29.94 33.62 13.92
N HIS A 28 29.61 34.19 12.76
CA HIS A 28 28.31 34.05 12.11
C HIS A 28 28.21 32.75 11.28
N GLY A 29 29.31 32.01 11.11
CA GLY A 29 29.34 30.78 10.33
C GLY A 29 28.41 29.70 10.87
N LEU A 30 28.40 29.51 12.19
CA LEU A 30 27.52 28.53 12.85
C LEU A 30 26.04 28.84 12.60
N ILE A 31 25.65 30.12 12.65
CA ILE A 31 24.26 30.56 12.46
C ILE A 31 23.82 30.34 11.01
N LEU A 32 24.71 30.57 10.04
CA LEU A 32 24.44 30.30 8.62
C LEU A 32 24.29 28.80 8.35
N ILE A 33 25.16 27.97 8.95
CA ILE A 33 25.08 26.50 8.84
C ILE A 33 23.77 26.01 9.46
N LEU A 34 23.42 26.46 10.67
CA LEU A 34 22.18 26.07 11.34
C LEU A 34 20.95 26.50 10.54
N SER A 35 20.96 27.71 9.97
CA SER A 35 19.89 28.21 9.11
C SER A 35 19.73 27.35 7.85
N PHE A 36 20.83 26.99 7.19
CA PHE A 36 20.80 26.09 6.04
C PHE A 36 20.21 24.73 6.38
N PHE A 37 20.66 24.10 7.48
CA PHE A 37 20.10 22.83 7.94
C PHE A 37 18.62 22.93 8.28
N LEU A 38 18.18 24.05 8.90
CA LEU A 38 16.78 24.26 9.22
C LEU A 38 15.93 24.35 7.95
N ILE A 39 16.37 25.08 6.92
CA ILE A 39 15.66 25.19 5.65
C ILE A 39 15.57 23.82 4.97
N VAL A 40 16.69 23.08 4.92
CA VAL A 40 16.74 21.74 4.32
C VAL A 40 15.81 20.77 5.05
N ALA A 41 15.85 20.74 6.39
CA ALA A 41 14.98 19.92 7.20
C ALA A 41 13.50 20.27 6.97
N THR A 42 13.17 21.56 6.90
CA THR A 42 11.79 22.02 6.62
C THR A 42 11.33 21.60 5.23
N ALA A 43 12.19 21.69 4.21
CA ALA A 43 11.87 21.24 2.85
C ALA A 43 11.64 19.72 2.79
N ILE A 44 12.49 18.94 3.46
CA ILE A 44 12.35 17.47 3.55
C ILE A 44 11.03 17.13 4.27
N ALA A 45 10.73 17.77 5.40
CA ALA A 45 9.49 17.56 6.13
C ALA A 45 8.24 17.87 5.28
N ALA A 46 8.26 18.96 4.52
CA ALA A 46 7.17 19.32 3.60
C ALA A 46 6.99 18.28 2.49
N LEU A 47 8.09 17.79 1.89
CA LEU A 47 8.04 16.74 0.88
C LEU A 47 7.51 15.42 1.44
N LEU A 48 7.96 15.01 2.63
CA LEU A 48 7.48 13.80 3.31
C LEU A 48 5.99 13.91 3.65
N TYR A 49 5.55 15.06 4.17
CA TYR A 49 4.14 15.33 4.46
C TYR A 49 3.27 15.21 3.19
N PHE A 50 3.72 15.81 2.09
CA PHE A 50 2.99 15.75 0.83
C PHE A 50 2.92 14.34 0.23
N GLN A 51 4.00 13.56 0.32
CA GLN A 51 4.01 12.15 -0.09
C GLN A 51 3.06 11.31 0.77
N ASN A 52 3.07 11.50 2.09
CA ASN A 52 2.21 10.77 3.01
C ASN A 52 0.71 11.08 2.74
N GLN A 53 0.37 12.35 2.47
CA GLN A 53 -0.97 12.75 2.05
C GLN A 53 -1.48 12.00 0.80
N LYS A 54 -0.61 11.78 -0.20
CA LYS A 54 -0.99 11.01 -1.40
C LYS A 54 -1.26 9.54 -1.08
N LEU A 55 -0.41 8.93 -0.25
CA LEU A 55 -0.55 7.53 0.14
C LEU A 55 -1.86 7.29 0.91
N VAL A 56 -2.19 8.16 1.87
CA VAL A 56 -3.44 8.08 2.63
C VAL A 56 -4.67 8.14 1.71
N LYS A 57 -4.66 9.02 0.69
CA LYS A 57 -5.77 9.10 -0.28
C LYS A 57 -5.90 7.84 -1.13
N GLN A 58 -4.79 7.24 -1.55
CA GLN A 58 -4.80 5.99 -2.31
C GLN A 58 -5.34 4.83 -1.47
N LEU A 59 -4.94 4.73 -0.21
CA LEU A 59 -5.46 3.72 0.71
C LEU A 59 -6.97 3.92 0.97
N ALA A 60 -7.41 5.16 1.16
CA ALA A 60 -8.83 5.45 1.34
C ALA A 60 -9.66 5.04 0.10
N ALA A 61 -9.15 5.30 -1.11
CA ALA A 61 -9.79 4.87 -2.34
C ALA A 61 -9.83 3.34 -2.49
N TYR A 62 -8.78 2.64 -2.05
CA TYR A 62 -8.72 1.17 -2.07
C TYR A 62 -9.69 0.53 -1.07
N GLN A 63 -9.85 1.12 0.12
CA GLN A 63 -10.81 0.68 1.14
C GLN A 63 -12.27 0.97 0.76
N ALA A 64 -12.50 1.99 -0.07
CA ALA A 64 -13.83 2.30 -0.60
C ALA A 64 -14.22 1.41 -1.80
N GLN A 65 -13.31 0.58 -2.30
CA GLN A 65 -13.61 -0.32 -3.41
C GLN A 65 -14.57 -1.41 -2.93
N PRO A 66 -15.70 -1.64 -3.62
CA PRO A 66 -16.63 -2.68 -3.24
C PRO A 66 -15.93 -4.03 -3.24
N THR A 67 -15.98 -4.73 -2.12
CA THR A 67 -15.59 -6.13 -2.03
C THR A 67 -16.36 -6.90 -3.10
N PRO A 68 -15.70 -7.69 -3.97
CA PRO A 68 -16.43 -8.50 -4.94
C PRO A 68 -17.38 -9.41 -4.17
N THR A 69 -18.68 -9.21 -4.37
CA THR A 69 -19.71 -10.08 -3.82
C THR A 69 -19.42 -11.49 -4.34
N PRO A 70 -19.31 -12.51 -3.46
CA PRO A 70 -19.15 -13.87 -3.95
C PRO A 70 -20.33 -14.17 -4.85
N LEU A 71 -20.03 -14.55 -6.10
CA LEU A 71 -21.03 -15.02 -7.03
C LEU A 71 -21.61 -16.30 -6.44
N SER A 72 -22.86 -16.23 -5.97
CA SER A 72 -23.59 -17.43 -5.54
C SER A 72 -23.53 -18.43 -6.68
N THR A 73 -22.82 -19.53 -6.45
CA THR A 73 -22.84 -20.68 -7.35
C THR A 73 -24.26 -21.23 -7.29
N GLU A 74 -25.05 -20.98 -8.32
CA GLU A 74 -26.35 -21.62 -8.45
C GLU A 74 -26.11 -23.13 -8.48
N ILE A 75 -26.59 -23.81 -7.45
CA ILE A 75 -26.60 -25.26 -7.43
C ILE A 75 -27.59 -25.66 -8.53
N PRO A 76 -27.18 -26.44 -9.55
CA PRO A 76 -28.11 -26.90 -10.55
C PRO A 76 -29.22 -27.69 -9.86
N SER A 77 -30.45 -27.22 -10.00
CA SER A 77 -31.63 -27.95 -9.54
C SER A 77 -31.64 -29.31 -10.24
N PRO A 78 -31.89 -30.43 -9.53
CA PRO A 78 -31.96 -31.74 -10.16
C PRO A 78 -33.00 -31.69 -11.28
N THR A 79 -32.58 -32.04 -12.49
CA THR A 79 -33.50 -32.20 -13.62
C THR A 79 -34.50 -33.30 -13.26
N PRO A 80 -35.83 -33.07 -13.39
CA PRO A 80 -36.81 -34.12 -13.15
C PRO A 80 -36.51 -35.34 -14.03
N ASP A 81 -36.52 -36.54 -13.43
CA ASP A 81 -36.37 -37.79 -14.19
C ASP A 81 -37.64 -37.99 -15.06
N PRO A 82 -37.53 -37.95 -16.40
CA PRO A 82 -38.69 -38.13 -17.29
C PRO A 82 -39.27 -39.56 -17.21
N THR A 83 -38.58 -40.48 -16.51
CA THR A 83 -38.99 -41.87 -16.30
C THR A 83 -39.49 -42.17 -14.89
N ALA A 84 -39.65 -41.14 -14.05
CA ALA A 84 -40.14 -41.27 -12.69
C ALA A 84 -41.50 -41.98 -12.62
N ASP A 85 -42.40 -41.67 -13.56
CA ASP A 85 -43.78 -42.19 -13.60
C ASP A 85 -43.94 -43.47 -14.45
N TRP A 86 -42.83 -44.09 -14.88
CA TRP A 86 -42.90 -45.28 -15.71
C TRP A 86 -43.32 -46.52 -14.91
N LYS A 87 -44.20 -47.32 -15.50
CA LYS A 87 -44.60 -48.62 -14.96
C LYS A 87 -43.58 -49.69 -15.37
N THR A 88 -43.39 -50.70 -14.54
CA THR A 88 -42.52 -51.85 -14.87
C THR A 88 -43.39 -53.01 -15.31
N TYR A 89 -43.14 -53.52 -16.52
CA TYR A 89 -43.66 -54.79 -16.98
C TYR A 89 -42.64 -55.87 -16.64
N SER A 90 -43.10 -56.94 -16.01
CA SER A 90 -42.32 -58.15 -15.80
C SER A 90 -43.00 -59.31 -16.50
N ASP A 91 -42.21 -60.08 -17.24
CA ASP A 91 -42.69 -61.31 -17.87
C ASP A 91 -43.20 -62.29 -16.79
N PRO A 92 -44.38 -62.91 -16.97
CA PRO A 92 -44.91 -63.89 -16.02
C PRO A 92 -43.99 -65.09 -15.75
N LYS A 93 -43.10 -65.43 -16.68
CA LYS A 93 -42.09 -66.50 -16.53
C LYS A 93 -40.75 -65.97 -16.01
N GLY A 94 -40.67 -64.69 -15.68
CA GLY A 94 -39.51 -64.04 -15.07
C GLY A 94 -38.31 -63.87 -16.00
N LYS A 95 -38.49 -64.02 -17.32
CA LYS A 95 -37.37 -64.01 -18.28
C LYS A 95 -36.83 -62.61 -18.56
N TYR A 96 -37.67 -61.57 -18.41
CA TYR A 96 -37.31 -60.19 -18.68
C TYR A 96 -38.23 -59.21 -17.93
N SER A 97 -37.74 -57.99 -17.74
CA SER A 97 -38.53 -56.86 -17.26
C SER A 97 -38.07 -55.57 -17.95
N PHE A 98 -38.99 -54.64 -18.18
CA PHE A 98 -38.70 -53.33 -18.74
C PHE A 98 -39.68 -52.29 -18.23
N LYS A 99 -39.26 -51.03 -18.20
CA LYS A 99 -40.12 -49.90 -17.85
C LYS A 99 -40.78 -49.35 -19.12
N TYR A 100 -42.00 -48.85 -19.01
CA TYR A 100 -42.74 -48.23 -20.10
C TYR A 100 -43.60 -47.05 -19.58
N PRO A 101 -43.93 -46.07 -20.45
CA PRO A 101 -44.79 -44.95 -20.08
C PRO A 101 -46.16 -45.41 -19.58
N SER A 102 -46.67 -44.73 -18.55
CA SER A 102 -47.87 -45.17 -17.83
C SER A 102 -49.17 -45.00 -18.62
N ASP A 103 -49.13 -44.19 -19.69
CA ASP A 103 -50.18 -43.86 -20.65
C ASP A 103 -50.26 -44.85 -21.83
N TRP A 104 -49.30 -45.76 -21.97
CA TRP A 104 -49.34 -46.76 -23.03
C TRP A 104 -50.42 -47.83 -22.79
N THR A 105 -51.12 -48.18 -23.86
CA THR A 105 -52.09 -49.27 -23.89
C THR A 105 -51.55 -50.45 -24.71
N LYS A 106 -51.93 -51.66 -24.33
CA LYS A 106 -51.55 -52.87 -25.06
C LYS A 106 -52.33 -52.92 -26.37
N SER A 107 -51.61 -52.95 -27.50
CA SER A 107 -52.20 -53.28 -28.80
C SER A 107 -52.12 -54.79 -29.04
N ASN A 108 -53.19 -55.37 -29.59
CA ASN A 108 -53.23 -56.77 -30.02
C ASN A 108 -52.89 -56.93 -31.51
N ASP A 109 -52.27 -55.91 -32.12
CA ASP A 109 -51.83 -56.01 -33.51
C ASP A 109 -50.72 -57.06 -33.62
N VAL A 110 -50.96 -58.09 -34.41
CA VAL A 110 -50.04 -59.23 -34.58
C VAL A 110 -48.96 -58.96 -35.62
N GLY A 111 -48.98 -57.80 -36.28
CA GLY A 111 -48.05 -57.45 -37.35
C GLY A 111 -48.28 -58.31 -38.59
N LEU A 112 -48.43 -57.67 -39.76
CA LEU A 112 -48.56 -58.37 -41.04
C LEU A 112 -47.18 -58.91 -41.49
N PHE A 113 -46.68 -59.94 -40.82
CA PHE A 113 -45.57 -60.76 -41.32
C PHE A 113 -46.16 -62.11 -41.74
N ASN A 114 -46.56 -62.19 -43.02
CA ASN A 114 -47.04 -63.39 -43.68
C ASN A 114 -46.06 -63.81 -44.77
#